data_AF-C5LS52-F1
#
_entry.id   AF-C5LS52-F1
#
_cell.length_a   1.000
_cell.length_b   1.000
_cell.length_c   1.000
_cell.angle_alpha   90.00
_cell.angle_beta   90.00
_cell.angle_gamma   90.00
#
_symmetry.space_group_name_H-M   'P 1'
#
loop_
_entity.id
_entity.type
_entity.pdbx_description
1 polymer ?
#
loop_
_entity_poly.entity_id
_entity_poly.type
_entity_poly.pdbx_seq_one_letter_code
_entity_poly.pdbx_strand_id
1 'polypeptide(L)'
;MTCGTVDFIATQDYMVRPPVPPVYVFCFEKSYTAVSTGLVRVAATAIKDTLPSLPERSQIALMTFDDKSVSIFDLQSANGTEYVITDVDDPFLPKPMDSLLVNVYDDAVNATINNVLDSLAEMNPPSVATDCCCVTAAVKMANLVMRHLGGKLSIFSCTKPIELTPSKLKKEERAPGSREIGVYPEGPERVLQMPRA
;
A
#
# COMPACT_ATOMS: atom_id res chain seq x y z
N MET A 1 33.98 0.19 -28.57
CA MET A 1 33.15 -0.16 -27.39
C MET A 1 33.37 -1.64 -27.12
N THR A 2 33.75 -2.02 -25.90
CA THR A 2 34.15 -3.40 -25.53
C THR A 2 33.10 -4.15 -24.73
N CYS A 3 31.94 -3.54 -24.48
CA CYS A 3 30.84 -4.10 -23.70
C CYS A 3 29.60 -4.22 -24.58
N GLY A 4 28.84 -5.32 -24.47
CA GLY A 4 27.57 -5.51 -25.18
C GLY A 4 26.39 -4.73 -24.58
N THR A 5 26.58 -4.15 -23.39
CA THR A 5 25.59 -3.34 -22.67
C THR A 5 26.30 -2.17 -22.02
N VAL A 6 25.72 -0.98 -22.17
CA VAL A 6 26.23 0.29 -21.64
C VAL A 6 25.03 1.18 -21.29
N ASP A 7 25.18 2.00 -20.25
CA ASP A 7 24.23 3.07 -19.92
C ASP A 7 24.74 4.41 -20.44
N PHE A 8 23.84 5.18 -21.04
CA PHE A 8 24.14 6.51 -21.53
C PHE A 8 23.43 7.55 -20.68
N ILE A 9 24.13 8.67 -20.42
CA ILE A 9 23.50 9.84 -19.81
C ILE A 9 22.58 10.46 -20.87
N ALA A 10 21.28 10.47 -20.60
CA ALA A 10 20.29 11.10 -21.47
C ALA A 10 20.54 12.61 -21.57
N THR A 11 20.64 13.12 -22.79
CA THR A 11 20.76 14.57 -23.07
C THR A 11 19.42 15.27 -22.89
N GLN A 12 19.43 16.62 -22.90
CA GLN A 12 18.20 17.41 -22.67
C GLN A 12 17.10 17.15 -23.68
N ASP A 13 17.43 16.73 -24.90
CA ASP A 13 16.44 16.41 -25.94
C ASP A 13 15.55 15.21 -25.60
N TYR A 14 15.96 14.39 -24.62
CA TYR A 14 15.18 13.24 -24.11
C TYR A 14 14.31 13.60 -22.91
N MET A 15 14.33 14.84 -22.43
CA MET A 15 13.63 15.28 -21.22
C MET A 15 12.47 16.23 -21.56
N VAL A 16 11.23 15.74 -21.45
CA VAL A 16 10.01 16.59 -21.56
C VAL A 16 9.73 17.38 -20.27
N ARG A 17 10.38 17.02 -19.17
CA ARG A 17 10.35 17.69 -17.88
C ARG A 17 11.64 17.39 -17.09
N PRO A 18 12.03 18.22 -16.11
CA PRO A 18 13.14 17.91 -15.22
C PRO A 18 12.92 16.60 -14.44
N PRO A 19 14.00 15.89 -14.07
CA PRO A 19 13.91 14.68 -13.25
C PRO A 19 13.21 14.94 -11.90
N VAL A 20 12.04 14.33 -11.73
CA VAL A 20 11.24 14.42 -10.50
C VAL A 20 11.91 13.69 -9.34
N PRO A 21 11.73 14.16 -8.10
CA PRO A 21 12.08 13.37 -6.92
C PRO A 21 11.29 12.05 -6.89
N PRO A 22 11.86 10.96 -6.33
CA PRO A 22 11.10 9.75 -6.04
C PRO A 22 9.99 10.04 -5.01
N VAL A 23 8.77 9.58 -5.27
CA VAL A 23 7.62 9.77 -4.38
C VAL A 23 7.13 8.43 -3.86
N TYR A 24 6.97 8.31 -2.54
CA TYR A 24 6.47 7.12 -1.85
C TYR A 24 5.22 7.46 -1.04
N VAL A 25 4.10 6.81 -1.35
CA VAL A 25 2.88 6.90 -0.56
C VAL A 25 2.66 5.58 0.15
N PHE A 26 2.64 5.60 1.48
CA PHE A 26 2.34 4.44 2.30
C PHE A 26 0.92 4.55 2.85
N CYS A 27 0.14 3.50 2.66
CA CYS A 27 -1.28 3.49 3.02
C CYS A 27 -1.61 2.28 3.89
N PHE A 28 -2.09 2.54 5.11
CA PHE A 28 -2.37 1.51 6.11
C PHE A 28 -3.87 1.33 6.34
N GLU A 29 -4.32 0.08 6.32
CA GLU A 29 -5.67 -0.25 6.75
C GLU A 29 -5.80 -0.16 8.29
N LYS A 30 -6.76 0.62 8.79
CA LYS A 30 -7.06 0.79 10.23
C LYS A 30 -8.31 0.03 10.68
N SER A 31 -8.64 -1.08 10.00
CA SER A 31 -9.74 -1.95 10.41
C SER A 31 -9.39 -2.74 11.67
N TYR A 32 -10.43 -3.27 12.34
CA TYR A 32 -10.25 -4.19 13.47
C TYR A 32 -9.29 -5.34 13.15
N THR A 33 -9.48 -5.98 11.99
CA THR A 33 -8.65 -7.13 11.58
C THR A 33 -7.21 -6.72 11.31
N ALA A 34 -6.98 -5.58 10.66
CA ALA A 34 -5.63 -5.11 10.35
C ALA A 34 -4.83 -4.79 11.62
N VAL A 35 -5.48 -4.15 12.60
CA VAL A 35 -4.81 -3.80 13.86
C VAL A 35 -4.65 -5.02 14.78
N SER A 36 -5.69 -5.85 14.93
CA SER A 36 -5.66 -7.03 15.81
C SER A 36 -4.67 -8.11 15.35
N THR A 37 -4.47 -8.26 14.04
CA THR A 37 -3.48 -9.20 13.48
C THR A 37 -2.04 -8.67 13.53
N GLY A 38 -1.86 -7.40 13.89
CA GLY A 38 -0.55 -6.74 13.94
C GLY A 38 -0.01 -6.30 12.58
N LEU A 39 -0.83 -6.32 11.51
CA LEU A 39 -0.42 -5.87 10.17
C LEU A 39 0.10 -4.43 10.21
N VAL A 40 -0.66 -3.51 10.81
CA VAL A 40 -0.29 -2.08 10.91
C VAL A 40 1.01 -1.92 11.67
N ARG A 41 1.16 -2.62 12.80
CA ARG A 41 2.36 -2.59 13.63
C ARG A 41 3.60 -3.02 12.88
N VAL A 42 3.57 -4.19 12.24
CA VAL A 42 4.72 -4.72 11.50
C VAL A 42 5.05 -3.82 10.31
N ALA A 43 4.04 -3.36 9.57
CA ALA A 43 4.25 -2.49 8.42
C ALA A 43 4.85 -1.13 8.83
N ALA A 44 4.34 -0.50 9.88
CA ALA A 44 4.83 0.79 10.37
C ALA A 44 6.27 0.70 10.87
N THR A 45 6.62 -0.33 11.65
CA THR A 45 8.00 -0.59 12.09
C THR A 45 8.93 -0.84 10.91
N ALA A 46 8.53 -1.69 9.96
CA ALA A 46 9.35 -1.99 8.78
C ALA A 46 9.59 -0.75 7.92
N ILE A 47 8.57 0.09 7.72
CA ILE A 47 8.72 1.35 6.97
C ILE A 47 9.69 2.27 7.70
N LYS A 48 9.53 2.44 9.01
CA LYS A 48 10.42 3.27 9.83
C LYS A 48 11.90 2.88 9.65
N ASP A 49 12.19 1.57 9.71
CA ASP A 49 13.55 1.05 9.51
C ASP A 49 14.09 1.27 8.09
N THR A 50 13.21 1.38 7.09
CA THR A 50 13.60 1.60 5.69
C THR A 50 13.81 3.05 5.32
N LEU A 51 13.26 4.02 6.07
CA LEU A 51 13.36 5.46 5.74
C LEU A 51 14.81 5.94 5.51
N PRO A 52 15.81 5.54 6.32
CA PRO A 52 17.20 5.98 6.12
C PRO A 52 17.84 5.45 4.83
N SER A 53 17.27 4.40 4.22
CA SER A 53 17.78 3.81 2.97
C SER A 53 17.25 4.48 1.71
N LEU A 54 16.25 5.37 1.84
CA LEU A 54 15.66 6.07 0.70
C LEU A 54 16.63 7.14 0.16
N PRO A 55 16.60 7.46 -1.15
CA PRO A 55 17.38 8.57 -1.70
C PRO A 55 17.08 9.92 -1.03
N GLU A 56 18.07 10.82 -0.92
CA GLU A 56 17.95 12.14 -0.26
C GLU A 56 16.82 13.05 -0.75
N ARG A 57 16.43 12.89 -2.02
CA ARG A 57 15.35 13.66 -2.66
C ARG A 57 13.97 13.01 -2.49
N SER A 58 13.84 11.94 -1.71
CA SER A 58 12.60 11.17 -1.62
C SER A 58 11.52 11.94 -0.89
N GLN A 59 10.37 12.06 -1.53
CA GLN A 59 9.15 12.59 -0.92
C GLN A 59 8.28 11.46 -0.41
N ILE A 60 7.62 11.68 0.73
CA ILE A 60 6.73 10.72 1.38
C ILE A 60 5.38 11.35 1.68
N ALA A 61 4.32 10.54 1.61
CA ALA A 61 3.05 10.81 2.27
C ALA A 61 2.59 9.57 3.02
N LEU A 62 1.99 9.78 4.19
CA LEU A 62 1.34 8.73 4.96
C LEU A 62 -0.16 8.89 4.83
N MET A 63 -0.84 7.77 4.61
CA MET A 63 -2.29 7.70 4.54
C MET A 63 -2.79 6.49 5.32
N THR A 64 -4.04 6.55 5.73
CA THR A 64 -4.74 5.43 6.33
C THR A 64 -6.14 5.31 5.77
N PHE A 65 -6.77 4.16 5.91
CA PHE A 65 -8.17 3.98 5.51
C PHE A 65 -8.85 2.93 6.37
N ASP A 66 -10.16 3.04 6.52
CA ASP A 66 -11.01 2.07 7.23
C ASP A 66 -12.19 1.65 6.34
N ASP A 67 -13.33 1.31 6.93
CA ASP A 67 -14.55 0.96 6.21
C ASP A 67 -15.33 2.16 5.67
N LYS A 68 -15.09 3.37 6.18
CA LYS A 68 -15.93 4.56 5.93
C LYS A 68 -15.15 5.79 5.53
N SER A 69 -13.85 5.79 5.67
CA SER A 69 -13.02 6.98 5.51
C SER A 69 -11.62 6.64 5.02
N VAL A 70 -11.05 7.61 4.31
CA VAL A 70 -9.62 7.66 3.99
C VAL A 70 -9.04 8.88 4.67
N SER A 71 -7.85 8.76 5.22
CA SER A 71 -7.16 9.86 5.86
C SER A 71 -5.77 10.07 5.30
N ILE A 72 -5.30 11.31 5.39
CA ILE A 72 -3.94 11.71 5.04
C ILE A 72 -3.33 12.53 6.18
N PHE A 73 -2.05 12.30 6.45
CA PHE A 73 -1.33 13.00 7.51
C PHE A 73 -0.62 14.24 6.96
N ASP A 74 -0.78 15.36 7.67
CA ASP A 74 0.03 16.56 7.49
C ASP A 74 1.29 16.47 8.33
N LEU A 75 2.35 15.98 7.71
CA LEU A 75 3.65 15.74 8.34
C LEU A 75 4.46 17.03 8.59
N GLN A 76 4.01 18.17 8.06
CA GLN A 76 4.59 19.47 8.38
C GLN A 76 4.00 20.09 9.65
N SER A 77 2.86 19.58 10.11
CA SER A 77 2.30 19.98 11.39
C SER A 77 3.11 19.36 12.54
N ALA A 78 3.22 20.06 13.66
CA ALA A 78 4.08 19.68 14.78
C ALA A 78 3.82 18.25 15.33
N ASN A 79 2.61 17.73 15.15
CA ASN A 79 2.20 16.41 15.65
C ASN A 79 1.73 15.45 14.56
N GLY A 80 1.83 15.79 13.27
CA GLY A 80 1.31 14.95 12.20
C GLY A 80 -0.23 14.92 12.16
N THR A 81 -0.85 16.07 11.89
CA THR A 81 -2.32 16.22 11.94
C THR A 81 -2.98 15.29 10.92
N GLU A 82 -3.91 14.44 11.37
CA GLU A 82 -4.68 13.57 10.48
C GLU A 82 -5.90 14.31 9.91
N TYR A 83 -6.02 14.36 8.58
CA TYR A 83 -7.22 14.79 7.90
C TYR A 83 -8.03 13.60 7.45
N VAL A 84 -9.25 13.46 7.97
CA VAL A 84 -10.17 12.35 7.68
C VAL A 84 -11.19 12.77 6.62
N ILE A 85 -11.27 12.01 5.53
CA ILE A 85 -12.21 12.20 4.42
C ILE A 85 -13.22 11.06 4.47
N THR A 86 -14.47 11.39 4.77
CA THR A 86 -15.58 10.42 4.85
C THR A 86 -16.31 10.22 3.53
N ASP A 87 -16.09 11.10 2.55
CA ASP A 87 -16.60 10.91 1.19
C ASP A 87 -15.67 9.95 0.42
N VAL A 88 -16.02 8.67 0.44
CA VAL A 88 -15.24 7.60 -0.19
C VAL A 88 -15.53 7.45 -1.69
N ASP A 89 -16.64 8.02 -2.17
CA ASP A 89 -17.02 7.98 -3.57
C ASP A 89 -16.23 9.02 -4.38
N ASP A 90 -16.08 10.22 -3.84
CA ASP A 90 -15.32 11.33 -4.43
C ASP A 90 -14.33 11.96 -3.42
N PRO A 91 -13.24 11.25 -3.07
CA PRO A 91 -12.26 11.78 -2.12
C PRO A 91 -11.53 12.99 -2.70
N PHE A 92 -11.22 13.96 -1.84
CA PHE A 92 -10.53 15.20 -2.21
C PHE A 92 -9.30 15.45 -1.34
N LEU A 93 -8.40 16.30 -1.82
CA LEU A 93 -7.23 16.72 -1.06
C LEU A 93 -7.59 17.87 -0.10
N PRO A 94 -7.38 17.72 1.23
CA PRO A 94 -7.69 18.77 2.21
C PRO A 94 -6.70 19.94 2.13
N LYS A 95 -5.52 19.72 1.54
CA LYS A 95 -4.48 20.70 1.30
C LYS A 95 -3.83 20.50 -0.08
N PRO A 96 -3.14 21.50 -0.64
CA PRO A 96 -2.38 21.32 -1.88
C PRO A 96 -1.37 20.16 -1.80
N MET A 97 -1.16 19.44 -2.90
CA MET A 97 -0.29 18.25 -2.91
C MET A 97 1.14 18.51 -2.42
N ASP A 98 1.70 19.68 -2.74
CA ASP A 98 3.06 20.07 -2.36
C ASP A 98 3.22 20.22 -0.84
N SER A 99 2.11 20.41 -0.12
CA SER A 99 2.13 20.44 1.34
C SER A 99 1.98 19.06 2.00
N LEU A 100 1.45 18.09 1.26
CA LEU A 100 1.21 16.73 1.75
C LEU A 100 2.36 15.78 1.40
N LEU A 101 3.15 16.11 0.37
CA LEU A 101 4.36 15.41 -0.03
C LEU A 101 5.60 16.11 0.55
N VAL A 102 6.18 15.49 1.57
CA VAL A 102 7.28 16.07 2.34
C VAL A 102 8.58 15.31 2.11
N ASN A 103 9.72 15.99 2.19
CA ASN A 103 11.01 15.30 2.08
C ASN A 103 11.31 14.54 3.38
N VAL A 104 11.66 13.26 3.27
CA VAL A 104 12.03 12.40 4.40
C VAL A 104 13.29 12.89 5.14
N TYR A 105 14.15 13.63 4.44
CA TYR A 105 15.43 14.14 4.97
C TYR A 105 15.33 15.51 5.66
N ASP A 106 14.15 16.12 5.72
CA ASP A 106 13.93 17.27 6.60
C ASP A 106 13.82 16.77 8.05
N ASP A 107 14.72 17.22 8.93
CA ASP A 107 14.83 16.70 10.31
C ASP A 107 13.52 16.86 11.11
N ALA A 108 12.81 17.99 10.95
CA ALA A 108 11.57 18.24 11.67
C ALA A 108 10.46 17.31 11.16
N VAL A 109 10.39 17.13 9.84
CA VAL A 109 9.45 16.20 9.20
C VAL A 109 9.78 14.76 9.56
N ASN A 110 11.06 14.38 9.58
CA ASN A 110 11.50 13.03 9.90
C ASN A 110 11.07 12.64 11.32
N ALA A 111 11.23 13.54 12.29
CA ALA A 111 10.72 13.35 13.64
C ALA A 111 9.20 13.14 13.64
N THR A 112 8.44 13.96 12.90
CA THR A 112 6.98 13.81 12.77
C THR A 112 6.58 12.48 12.13
N ILE A 113 7.26 12.04 11.08
CA ILE A 113 7.03 10.74 10.43
C ILE A 113 7.23 9.61 11.43
N ASN A 114 8.33 9.62 12.17
CA ASN A 114 8.61 8.61 13.19
C ASN A 114 7.51 8.58 14.26
N ASN A 115 7.08 9.74 14.75
CA ASN A 115 6.01 9.84 15.75
C ASN A 115 4.68 9.28 15.23
N VAL A 116 4.32 9.58 13.98
CA VAL A 116 3.10 9.04 13.35
C VAL A 116 3.22 7.52 13.18
N LEU A 117 4.35 7.01 12.71
CA LEU A 117 4.58 5.57 12.55
C LEU A 117 4.55 4.83 13.90
N ASP A 118 5.13 5.41 14.96
CA ASP A 118 5.05 4.86 16.31
C ASP A 118 3.60 4.83 16.82
N SER A 119 2.85 5.92 16.60
CA SER A 119 1.43 5.99 16.96
C SER A 119 0.57 4.96 16.19
N LEU A 120 0.88 4.70 14.92
CA LEU A 120 0.23 3.64 14.14
C LEU A 120 0.61 2.25 14.67
N ALA A 121 1.86 2.06 15.11
CA ALA A 121 2.33 0.77 15.62
C ALA A 121 1.77 0.40 17.00
N GLU A 122 1.47 1.40 17.82
CA GLU A 122 0.88 1.26 19.16
C GLU A 122 -0.66 1.33 19.15
N MET A 123 -1.27 1.49 17.97
CA MET A 123 -2.71 1.62 17.82
C MET A 123 -3.46 0.39 18.37
N ASN A 124 -4.46 0.64 19.21
CA ASN A 124 -5.38 -0.40 19.67
C ASN A 124 -6.46 -0.67 18.61
N PRO A 125 -6.93 -1.93 18.48
CA PRO A 125 -7.96 -2.25 17.51
C PRO A 125 -9.26 -1.49 17.84
N PRO A 126 -9.97 -0.96 16.83
CA PRO A 126 -11.26 -0.28 17.04
C PRO A 126 -12.28 -1.21 17.71
N SER A 127 -13.21 -0.68 18.49
CA SER A 127 -14.17 -1.51 19.23
C SER A 127 -15.15 -2.30 18.35
N VAL A 128 -15.34 -1.88 17.09
CA VAL A 128 -16.27 -2.49 16.14
C VAL A 128 -15.47 -3.22 15.08
N ALA A 129 -15.72 -4.53 14.95
CA ALA A 129 -15.18 -5.32 13.86
C ALA A 129 -15.96 -5.05 12.56
N THR A 130 -15.22 -4.75 11.51
CA THR A 130 -15.76 -4.59 10.16
C THR A 130 -15.02 -5.51 9.20
N ASP A 131 -15.76 -6.23 8.37
CA ASP A 131 -15.24 -7.21 7.42
C ASP A 131 -14.89 -6.60 6.05
N CYS A 132 -14.96 -5.28 5.93
CA CYS A 132 -14.71 -4.57 4.68
C CYS A 132 -13.88 -3.27 4.85
N CYS A 133 -13.27 -2.82 3.77
CA CYS A 133 -12.48 -1.59 3.73
C CYS A 133 -12.67 -0.79 2.42
N CYS A 134 -12.49 0.52 2.48
CA CYS A 134 -12.63 1.43 1.34
C CYS A 134 -11.32 1.60 0.54
N VAL A 135 -10.59 0.51 0.25
CA VAL A 135 -9.28 0.56 -0.43
C VAL A 135 -9.31 1.33 -1.77
N THR A 136 -10.43 1.28 -2.50
CA THR A 136 -10.58 2.04 -3.75
C THR A 136 -10.52 3.54 -3.52
N ALA A 137 -11.11 4.04 -2.42
CA ALA A 137 -11.02 5.45 -2.04
C ALA A 137 -9.58 5.84 -1.68
N ALA A 138 -8.86 4.95 -0.99
CA ALA A 138 -7.44 5.13 -0.72
C ALA A 138 -6.60 5.22 -2.00
N VAL A 139 -6.85 4.37 -3.00
CA VAL A 139 -6.18 4.43 -4.31
C VAL A 139 -6.52 5.73 -5.04
N LYS A 140 -7.79 6.15 -5.05
CA LYS A 140 -8.21 7.42 -5.66
C LYS A 140 -7.51 8.60 -4.99
N MET A 141 -7.47 8.64 -3.67
CA MET A 141 -6.82 9.68 -2.88
C MET A 141 -5.30 9.72 -3.14
N ALA A 142 -4.63 8.57 -3.14
CA ALA A 142 -3.22 8.47 -3.48
C ALA A 142 -2.92 8.96 -4.91
N ASN A 143 -3.80 8.67 -5.87
CA ASN A 143 -3.68 9.16 -7.23
C ASN A 143 -3.82 10.70 -7.30
N LEU A 144 -4.68 11.30 -6.47
CA LEU A 144 -4.75 12.75 -6.35
C LEU A 144 -3.46 13.35 -5.80
N VAL A 145 -2.91 12.76 -4.73
CA VAL A 145 -1.62 13.19 -4.14
C VAL A 145 -0.48 13.13 -5.17
N MET A 146 -0.40 12.05 -5.95
CA MET A 146 0.70 11.82 -6.89
C MET A 146 0.46 12.34 -8.31
N ARG A 147 -0.67 13.00 -8.60
CA ARG A 147 -1.16 13.26 -9.97
C ARG A 147 -0.16 13.89 -10.93
N HIS A 148 0.69 14.80 -10.45
CA HIS A 148 1.65 15.55 -11.29
C HIS A 148 3.09 15.00 -11.23
N LEU A 149 3.44 14.29 -10.16
CA LEU A 149 4.79 13.78 -9.98
C LEU A 149 4.91 12.32 -10.43
N GLY A 150 3.84 11.54 -10.29
CA GLY A 150 3.91 10.09 -10.27
C GLY A 150 4.56 9.60 -8.97
N GLY A 151 4.70 8.29 -8.81
CA GLY A 151 5.30 7.71 -7.62
C GLY A 151 4.95 6.25 -7.42
N LYS A 152 5.24 5.76 -6.23
CA LYS A 152 4.92 4.40 -5.79
C LYS A 152 3.93 4.45 -4.63
N LEU A 153 2.80 3.77 -4.80
CA LEU A 153 1.83 3.52 -3.73
C LEU A 153 2.05 2.12 -3.15
N SER A 154 2.24 2.03 -1.84
CA SER A 154 2.30 0.77 -1.09
C SER A 154 1.11 0.71 -0.13
N ILE A 155 0.23 -0.28 -0.31
CA ILE A 155 -0.98 -0.46 0.49
C ILE A 155 -0.83 -1.72 1.33
N PHE A 156 -1.09 -1.60 2.63
CA PHE A 156 -1.13 -2.72 3.57
C PHE A 156 -2.58 -2.98 3.96
N SER A 157 -3.14 -4.08 3.45
CA SER A 157 -4.55 -4.44 3.62
C SER A 157 -4.72 -5.93 3.89
N CYS A 158 -5.73 -6.29 4.69
CA CYS A 158 -6.10 -7.68 4.98
C CYS A 158 -7.62 -7.95 4.94
N THR A 159 -8.47 -6.92 4.90
CA THR A 159 -9.93 -7.12 4.79
C THR A 159 -10.44 -7.02 3.36
N LYS A 160 -11.68 -7.45 3.13
CA LYS A 160 -12.30 -7.43 1.81
C LYS A 160 -12.56 -5.97 1.36
N PRO A 161 -12.20 -5.59 0.13
CA PRO A 161 -12.64 -4.30 -0.43
C PRO A 161 -14.17 -4.17 -0.45
N ILE A 162 -14.69 -2.98 -0.13
CA ILE A 162 -16.10 -2.62 -0.32
C ILE A 162 -16.44 -2.62 -1.80
N GLU A 163 -17.62 -3.14 -2.15
CA GLU A 163 -18.17 -3.18 -3.51
C GLU A 163 -18.67 -1.80 -4.01
N LEU A 164 -17.88 -0.73 -3.84
CA LEU A 164 -18.31 0.63 -4.17
C LEU A 164 -17.99 1.07 -5.62
N THR A 165 -17.45 0.21 -6.50
CA THR A 165 -17.16 0.56 -7.94
C THR A 165 -16.99 -0.71 -8.81
N PRO A 166 -17.12 -0.69 -10.16
CA PRO A 166 -17.51 -1.85 -11.00
C PRO A 166 -16.42 -2.91 -11.20
N SER A 167 -15.27 -2.77 -10.55
CA SER A 167 -14.23 -3.80 -10.46
C SER A 167 -14.67 -4.88 -9.47
N LYS A 168 -15.60 -5.72 -9.93
CA LYS A 168 -16.13 -6.88 -9.21
C LYS A 168 -15.00 -7.85 -8.85
N LEU A 169 -14.49 -7.76 -7.64
CA LEU A 169 -13.84 -8.90 -7.01
C LEU A 169 -14.94 -9.82 -6.48
N LYS A 170 -15.48 -10.65 -7.37
CA LYS A 170 -16.35 -11.75 -6.94
C LYS A 170 -15.51 -12.68 -6.07
N LYS A 171 -16.06 -13.04 -4.91
CA LYS A 171 -15.58 -14.20 -4.16
C LYS A 171 -15.64 -15.39 -5.12
N GLU A 172 -14.49 -16.00 -5.43
CA GLU A 172 -14.50 -17.34 -6.00
C GLU A 172 -14.90 -18.27 -4.85
N GLU A 173 -16.19 -18.54 -4.77
CA GLU A 173 -16.71 -19.53 -3.84
C GLU A 173 -16.21 -20.89 -4.31
N ARG A 174 -15.31 -21.52 -3.54
CA ARG A 174 -14.96 -22.92 -3.79
C ARG A 174 -16.25 -23.71 -3.75
N ALA A 175 -16.55 -24.40 -4.86
CA ALA A 175 -17.72 -25.25 -4.96
C ALA A 175 -17.77 -26.20 -3.75
N PRO A 176 -18.93 -26.31 -3.06
CA PRO A 176 -19.12 -27.29 -2.00
C PRO A 176 -19.01 -28.68 -2.64
N GLY A 177 -17.85 -29.32 -2.46
CA GLY A 177 -17.53 -30.60 -3.10
C GLY A 177 -16.07 -30.82 -3.50
N SER A 178 -15.19 -29.84 -3.34
CA SER A 178 -13.75 -30.06 -3.50
C SER A 178 -13.22 -30.91 -2.34
N ARG A 179 -13.27 -32.24 -2.53
CA ARG A 179 -12.71 -33.24 -1.63
C ARG A 179 -11.26 -32.89 -1.31
N GLU A 180 -10.90 -32.99 -0.03
CA GLU A 180 -9.50 -33.06 0.39
C GLU A 180 -8.76 -34.06 -0.51
N ILE A 181 -7.63 -33.64 -1.07
CA ILE A 181 -6.68 -34.58 -1.65
C ILE A 181 -6.07 -35.30 -0.45
N GLY A 182 -6.77 -36.35 -0.02
CA GLY A 182 -6.30 -37.27 0.99
C GLY A 182 -4.95 -37.84 0.56
N VAL A 183 -4.05 -37.90 1.53
CA VAL A 183 -2.82 -38.67 1.52
C VAL A 183 -3.09 -40.03 0.87
N TYR A 184 -2.36 -40.34 -0.21
CA TYR A 184 -2.48 -41.58 -0.98
C TYR A 184 -2.58 -42.81 -0.06
N PRO A 185 -3.68 -43.59 -0.09
CA PRO A 185 -3.63 -44.94 0.44
C PRO A 185 -3.04 -45.85 -0.64
N GLU A 186 -2.06 -46.66 -0.23
CA GLU A 186 -1.47 -47.71 -1.07
C GLU A 186 -2.55 -48.64 -1.64
N GLY A 187 -2.47 -48.90 -2.94
CA GLY A 187 -3.35 -49.81 -3.68
C GLY A 187 -2.67 -50.31 -4.96
N PRO A 188 -3.01 -51.53 -5.44
CA PRO A 188 -2.02 -52.47 -5.96
C PRO A 188 -1.56 -52.18 -7.38
N GLU A 189 -0.31 -52.55 -7.66
CA GLU A 189 0.37 -52.45 -8.96
C GLU A 189 -0.52 -52.92 -10.11
N ARG A 190 -0.78 -52.04 -11.08
CA ARG A 190 -1.25 -52.44 -12.42
C ARG A 190 -0.09 -52.33 -13.39
N VAL A 191 0.42 -53.50 -13.79
CA VAL A 191 1.39 -53.67 -14.87
C VAL A 191 0.80 -53.09 -16.16
N LEU A 192 1.43 -52.05 -16.68
CA LEU A 192 1.12 -51.47 -17.99
C LEU A 192 1.62 -52.42 -19.07
N GLN A 193 0.72 -53.07 -19.79
CA GLN A 193 1.06 -53.89 -20.94
C GLN A 193 0.96 -53.03 -22.21
N MET A 194 2.10 -52.75 -22.83
CA MET A 194 2.16 -52.02 -24.11
C MET A 194 1.74 -52.92 -25.28
N PRO A 195 1.03 -52.38 -26.29
CA PRO A 195 0.67 -53.16 -27.48
C PRO A 195 1.93 -53.38 -28.32
N ARG A 196 2.11 -54.61 -28.82
CA ARG A 196 3.12 -54.91 -29.83
C ARG A 196 2.64 -54.43 -31.20
N ALA A 197 3.61 -53.97 -31.98
CA ALA A 197 3.49 -53.46 -33.35
C ALA A 197 2.82 -54.46 -34.32
#